data_AF-A0A2P2LRA4-F1
#
_entry.id   AF-A0A2P2LRA4-F1
#
_cell.length_a   1.000
_cell.length_b   1.000
_cell.length_c   1.000
_cell.angle_alpha   90.00
_cell.angle_beta   90.00
_cell.angle_gamma   90.00
#
_symmetry.space_group_name_H-M   'P 1'
#
loop_
_entity.id
_entity.type
_entity.pdbx_description
1 polymer ?
#
loop_
_entity_poly.entity_id
_entity_poly.type
_entity_poly.pdbx_seq_one_letter_code
_entity_poly.pdbx_strand_id
1 'polypeptide(L)'
;MDLPRGRGVQFPFAVTDRVIIKGNKRTPTRFVGREAVVTTQCLNGWYVVKTLDNAESVKLQYRSLAKVSDDPTSNAMPRWPQIGFSPTDGK
;
A
#
# COMPACT_ATOMS: atom_id res chain seq x y z
N MET A 1 -16.26 25.53 -9.68
CA MET A 1 -14.87 25.46 -9.17
C MET A 1 -14.09 24.48 -10.03
N ASP A 2 -12.90 24.90 -10.45
CA ASP A 2 -12.00 24.28 -11.43
C ASP A 2 -11.50 22.89 -11.00
N LEU A 3 -11.77 21.86 -11.83
CA LEU A 3 -11.06 20.57 -11.77
C LEU A 3 -9.76 20.74 -12.56
N PRO A 4 -8.56 20.54 -11.97
CA PRO A 4 -7.32 20.64 -12.72
C PRO A 4 -7.22 19.49 -13.72
N ARG A 5 -7.58 19.83 -14.95
CA ARG A 5 -7.29 19.12 -16.20
C ARG A 5 -5.79 18.92 -16.30
N GLY A 6 -5.30 17.69 -16.19
CA GLY A 6 -3.86 17.50 -16.21
C GLY A 6 -3.34 16.13 -16.56
N ARG A 7 -4.08 15.28 -17.32
CA ARG A 7 -3.58 14.00 -17.91
C ARG A 7 -2.64 13.21 -16.96
N GLY A 8 -2.97 13.25 -15.68
CA GLY A 8 -1.98 13.15 -14.62
C GLY A 8 -1.68 11.70 -14.32
N VAL A 9 -0.39 11.39 -14.15
CA VAL A 9 0.07 10.16 -13.49
C VAL A 9 -0.88 9.84 -12.34
N GLN A 10 -1.59 8.72 -12.43
CA GLN A 10 -2.40 8.23 -11.33
C GLN A 10 -1.44 7.93 -10.19
N PHE A 11 -1.44 8.77 -9.17
CA PHE A 11 -0.69 8.51 -7.98
C PHE A 11 -1.49 7.49 -7.15
N PRO A 12 -0.96 6.28 -6.89
CA PRO A 12 -1.65 5.29 -6.06
C PRO A 12 -1.91 5.74 -4.62
N PHE A 13 -1.18 6.76 -4.16
CA PHE A 13 -1.32 7.34 -2.82
C PHE A 13 -1.59 8.84 -2.91
N ALA A 14 -2.57 9.32 -2.16
CA ALA A 14 -2.89 10.75 -2.06
C ALA A 14 -2.10 11.42 -0.93
N VAL A 15 -1.97 12.75 -0.96
CA VAL A 15 -1.49 13.49 0.23
C VAL A 15 -2.54 13.30 1.32
N THR A 16 -2.11 13.09 2.56
CA THR A 16 -2.90 12.70 3.74
C THR A 16 -3.32 11.23 3.84
N ASP A 17 -2.97 10.39 2.85
CA ASP A 17 -3.25 8.95 2.90
C ASP A 17 -2.33 8.23 3.91
N ARG A 18 -2.91 7.29 4.67
CA ARG A 18 -2.18 6.49 5.66
C ARG A 18 -1.54 5.28 4.99
N VAL A 19 -0.23 5.16 5.13
CA VAL A 19 0.60 4.12 4.52
C VAL A 19 1.53 3.49 5.55
N ILE A 20 1.78 2.19 5.44
CA ILE A 20 2.78 1.46 6.20
C ILE A 20 4.07 1.39 5.40
N ILE A 21 5.18 1.71 6.04
CA ILE A 21 6.50 1.55 5.47
C ILE A 21 6.90 0.07 5.59
N LYS A 22 6.76 -0.71 4.52
CA LYS A 22 7.23 -2.12 4.49
C LYS A 22 8.75 -2.25 4.43
N GLY A 23 9.44 -1.20 4.00
CA GLY A 23 10.90 -1.19 3.88
C GLY A 23 11.43 -1.89 2.63
N ASN A 24 12.70 -1.67 2.35
CA ASN A 24 13.48 -2.33 1.30
C ASN A 24 14.97 -2.26 1.70
N LYS A 25 15.88 -2.80 0.88
CA LYS A 25 17.35 -2.80 1.12
C LYS A 25 17.97 -1.41 1.37
N ARG A 26 17.26 -0.31 1.05
CA ARG A 26 17.69 1.09 1.26
C ARG A 26 16.92 1.82 2.36
N THR A 27 15.92 1.19 2.97
CA THR A 27 15.13 1.80 4.04
C THR A 27 15.72 1.41 5.39
N PRO A 28 16.02 2.36 6.28
CA PRO A 28 16.45 2.04 7.63
C PRO A 28 15.36 1.20 8.32
N THR A 29 15.75 0.10 8.98
CA THR A 29 14.83 -0.77 9.73
C THR A 29 14.04 -0.04 10.80
N ARG A 30 14.54 1.11 11.27
CA ARG A 30 13.84 2.01 12.21
C ARG A 30 12.47 2.49 11.71
N PHE A 31 12.31 2.65 10.39
CA PHE A 31 11.07 3.10 9.78
C PHE A 31 10.19 1.94 9.30
N VAL A 32 10.71 0.71 9.26
CA VAL A 32 9.98 -0.46 8.74
C VAL A 32 8.91 -0.91 9.73
N GLY A 33 7.73 -1.27 9.24
CA GLY A 33 6.57 -1.63 10.05
C GLY A 33 5.90 -0.44 10.74
N ARG A 34 6.31 0.79 10.43
CA ARG A 34 5.73 2.01 10.99
C ARG A 34 4.65 2.58 10.09
N GLU A 35 3.57 3.03 10.70
CA GLU A 35 2.55 3.83 10.03
C GLU A 35 3.05 5.25 9.80
N ALA A 36 2.77 5.74 8.60
CA ALA A 36 3.14 7.06 8.15
C ALA A 36 2.00 7.65 7.31
N VAL A 37 2.00 8.98 7.18
CA VAL A 37 1.05 9.71 6.34
C VAL A 37 1.80 10.35 5.18
N VAL A 38 1.29 10.21 3.97
CA VAL A 38 1.88 10.88 2.81
C VAL A 38 1.71 12.39 2.97
N THR A 39 2.80 13.14 3.09
CA THR A 39 2.75 14.61 3.19
C THR A 39 3.05 15.27 1.86
N THR A 40 3.82 14.61 1.00
CA THR A 40 4.20 15.17 -0.30
C THR A 40 4.35 14.06 -1.32
N GLN A 41 3.80 14.27 -2.50
CA GLN A 41 3.99 13.39 -3.64
C GLN A 41 5.07 13.98 -4.53
N CYS A 42 6.10 13.21 -4.85
CA CYS A 42 7.15 13.62 -5.78
C CYS A 42 6.99 12.90 -7.12
N LEU A 43 7.63 13.44 -8.16
CA LEU A 43 7.70 12.83 -9.49
C LEU A 43 8.55 11.53 -9.44
N ASN A 44 8.33 10.61 -10.38
CA ASN A 44 9.03 9.32 -10.48
C ASN A 44 8.73 8.29 -9.37
N GLY A 45 7.56 8.38 -8.72
CA GLY A 45 7.12 7.39 -7.73
C GLY A 45 7.83 7.47 -6.38
N TRP A 46 8.42 8.63 -6.07
CA TRP A 46 8.90 9.00 -4.74
C TRP A 46 7.80 9.72 -3.96
N TYR A 47 7.70 9.45 -2.67
CA TYR A 47 6.72 10.02 -1.77
C TYR A 47 7.41 10.39 -0.47
N VAL A 48 7.11 11.58 0.04
CA VAL A 48 7.48 11.96 1.39
C VAL A 48 6.35 11.49 2.29
N VAL A 49 6.70 10.59 3.20
CA VAL A 49 5.80 10.09 4.22
C VAL A 49 6.30 10.56 5.58
N LYS A 50 5.40 11.07 6.40
CA LYS A 50 5.68 11.47 7.77
C LYS A 50 5.23 10.36 8.69
N THR A 51 6.14 9.74 9.43
CA THR A 51 5.77 8.72 10.41
C THR A 51 4.87 9.31 11.48
N LEU A 52 3.86 8.56 11.90
CA LEU A 52 2.96 8.99 12.97
C LEU A 52 3.60 8.83 14.36
N ASP A 53 4.58 7.93 14.48
CA ASP A 53 5.28 7.60 15.72
C ASP A 53 6.25 8.70 16.19
N ASN A 54 7.07 9.23 15.27
CA ASN A 54 8.13 10.21 15.59
C ASN A 54 7.93 11.56 14.88
N ALA A 55 6.88 11.72 14.06
CA ALA A 55 6.67 12.89 13.19
C ALA A 55 7.83 13.17 12.21
N GLU A 56 8.70 12.19 11.99
CA GLU A 56 9.83 12.31 11.06
C GLU A 56 9.35 12.14 9.61
N SER A 57 9.86 12.99 8.72
CA SER A 57 9.52 12.97 7.30
C SER A 57 10.60 12.23 6.52
N VAL A 58 10.24 11.15 5.83
CA VAL A 58 11.17 10.33 5.05
C VAL A 58 10.70 10.21 3.60
N LYS A 59 11.63 10.37 2.65
CA LYS A 59 11.35 10.21 1.23
C LYS A 59 11.58 8.77 0.81
N LEU A 60 10.52 8.06 0.48
CA LEU A 60 10.52 6.64 0.11
C LEU A 60 9.83 6.42 -1.22
N GLN A 61 10.18 5.34 -1.92
CA GLN A 61 9.46 4.96 -3.13
C GLN A 61 8.15 4.27 -2.78
N TYR A 62 7.17 4.42 -3.67
CA TYR A 62 5.87 3.74 -3.56
C TYR A 62 6.00 2.22 -3.36
N ARG A 63 7.04 1.59 -3.93
CA ARG A 63 7.32 0.15 -3.79
C ARG A 63 7.69 -0.30 -2.36
N SER A 64 8.15 0.63 -1.53
CA SER A 64 8.48 0.39 -0.12
C SER A 64 7.33 0.80 0.81
N LEU A 65 6.25 1.35 0.24
CA LEU A 65 5.04 1.77 0.93
C LEU A 65 3.93 0.77 0.63
N ALA A 66 3.15 0.45 1.64
CA ALA A 66 1.92 -0.32 1.53
C ALA A 66 0.77 0.55 2.01
N LYS A 67 -0.38 0.51 1.34
CA LYS A 67 -1.57 1.23 1.81
C LYS A 67 -2.01 0.61 3.14
N VAL A 68 -2.31 1.45 4.14
CA VAL A 68 -3.03 0.98 5.33
C VAL A 68 -4.47 0.78 4.89
N SER A 69 -4.74 -0.40 4.35
CA SER A 69 -6.10 -0.85 4.10
C SER A 69 -6.63 -1.32 5.44
N ASP A 70 -7.64 -0.64 5.96
CA ASP A 70 -8.48 -1.14 7.05
C ASP A 70 -9.35 -2.28 6.49
N ASP A 71 -8.70 -3.39 6.12
CA ASP A 71 -9.37 -4.60 5.69
C ASP A 71 -9.00 -5.71 6.68
N PRO A 72 -9.59 -5.73 7.90
CA PRO A 72 -9.68 -6.98 8.62
C PRO A 72 -10.69 -7.85 7.85
N THR A 73 -10.22 -8.68 6.92
CA THR A 73 -11.05 -9.63 6.13
C THR A 73 -11.73 -9.02 4.91
N SER A 74 -11.08 -9.04 3.75
CA SER A 74 -11.78 -9.46 2.52
C SER A 74 -10.83 -9.99 1.47
N ASN A 75 -10.87 -11.32 1.34
CA ASN A 75 -10.73 -12.03 0.08
C ASN A 75 -9.30 -12.17 -0.50
N ALA A 76 -8.46 -12.86 0.25
CA ALA A 76 -7.62 -13.88 -0.36
C ALA A 76 -8.52 -14.90 -1.08
N MET A 77 -8.77 -14.72 -2.38
CA MET A 77 -9.04 -15.76 -3.40
C MET A 77 -9.66 -15.13 -4.65
N PRO A 78 -9.00 -15.18 -5.83
CA PRO A 78 -9.75 -15.58 -7.00
C PRO A 78 -10.04 -17.07 -6.80
N ARG A 79 -11.30 -17.34 -6.47
CA ARG A 79 -11.93 -18.66 -6.44
C ARG A 79 -11.49 -19.47 -7.67
N TRP A 80 -10.55 -20.39 -7.48
CA TRP A 80 -10.46 -21.55 -8.36
C TRP A 80 -11.85 -22.21 -8.38
N PRO A 81 -12.39 -22.62 -9.52
CA PRO A 81 -13.60 -23.43 -9.49
C PRO A 81 -13.24 -24.72 -8.76
N GLN A 82 -13.77 -24.86 -7.55
CA GLN A 82 -13.87 -26.11 -6.83
C GLN A 82 -14.73 -27.06 -7.67
N ILE A 83 -14.13 -27.65 -8.69
CA ILE A 83 -14.61 -28.87 -9.33
C ILE A 83 -14.52 -29.96 -8.27
N GLY A 84 -15.65 -30.21 -7.61
CA GLY A 84 -15.82 -31.30 -6.68
C GLY A 84 -15.65 -32.63 -7.43
N PHE A 85 -14.53 -33.29 -7.17
CA PHE A 85 -14.47 -34.74 -7.30
C PHE A 85 -14.80 -35.31 -5.93
N SER A 86 -16.05 -35.72 -5.77
CA SER A 86 -16.48 -36.57 -4.66
C SER A 86 -15.80 -37.94 -4.83
N PRO A 87 -15.05 -38.45 -3.84
CA PRO A 87 -14.77 -39.88 -3.77
C PRO A 87 -16.02 -40.54 -3.20
N THR A 88 -16.89 -41.08 -4.05
CA THR A 88 -17.86 -42.07 -3.58
C THR A 88 -17.16 -43.40 -3.39
N ASP A 89 -17.17 -43.83 -2.13
CA ASP A 89 -16.85 -45.15 -1.62
C ASP A 89 -17.52 -46.30 -2.41
N GLY A 90 -16.80 -47.42 -2.53
CA GLY A 90 -17.36 -48.77 -2.43
C GLY A 90 -18.08 -49.37 -3.64
N LYS A 91 -17.35 -50.15 -4.46
CA LYS A 91 -17.61 -51.58 -4.68
C LYS A 91 -16.40 -52.31 -5.26
#